data_AF-A0AAV7SEU2-F1
#
_entry.id   AF-A0AAV7SEU2-F1
#
_cell.length_a   1.000
_cell.length_b   1.000
_cell.length_c   1.000
_cell.angle_alpha   90.00
_cell.angle_beta   90.00
_cell.angle_gamma   90.00
#
_symmetry.space_group_name_H-M   'P 1'
#
loop_
_entity.id
_entity.type
_entity.pdbx_description
1 polymer ?
#
loop_
_entity_poly.entity_id
_entity_poly.type
_entity_poly.pdbx_seq_one_letter_code
_entity_poly.pdbx_strand_id
1 'polypeptide(L)'
;MANGNCEEADSAFKVWWHSGKIYLCASNGAYLTVQPVGLIVTCSMVPGPDEEFVLRLSNRAYLLLRSRYGYIGTSVCQGDLQCNQPDPLTIEMTQCRQGTYHFGVQGGRFWQVQPNGKITVEGQCPLNFYIEIRGDNFLAVMAPNGYYLRADQCGTLVADSEEITRDCLWEF
;
A
#
# COMPACT_ATOMS: atom_id res chain seq x y z
N MET A 1 19.66 15.57 21.51
CA MET A 1 18.45 14.86 21.98
C MET A 1 17.32 15.44 21.18
N ALA A 2 16.67 14.64 20.32
CA ALA A 2 15.61 15.14 19.45
C ALA A 2 14.42 15.64 20.30
N ASN A 3 13.88 16.81 19.96
CA ASN A 3 12.77 17.41 20.71
C ASN A 3 11.39 17.11 20.07
N GLY A 4 11.36 16.36 18.97
CA GLY A 4 10.14 15.95 18.28
C GLY A 4 9.56 16.97 17.31
N ASN A 5 10.30 18.04 16.97
CA ASN A 5 9.88 18.99 15.95
C ASN A 5 10.03 18.38 14.54
N CYS A 6 9.06 18.62 13.65
CA CYS A 6 9.00 18.03 12.31
C CYS A 6 10.12 18.49 11.37
N GLU A 7 10.78 19.59 11.69
CA GLU A 7 11.91 20.14 10.92
C GLU A 7 13.28 19.61 11.37
N GLU A 8 13.35 18.81 12.44
CA GLU A 8 14.62 18.23 12.87
C GLU A 8 15.00 17.03 12.00
N ALA A 9 16.15 17.12 11.34
CA ALA A 9 16.70 16.05 10.51
C ALA A 9 16.89 14.73 11.29
N ASP A 10 17.07 14.79 12.61
CA ASP A 10 17.21 13.63 13.50
C ASP A 10 15.88 12.93 13.82
N SER A 11 14.75 13.57 13.52
CA SER A 11 13.41 12.97 13.66
C SER A 11 12.94 12.28 12.37
N ALA A 12 13.70 12.43 11.27
CA ALA A 12 13.34 11.88 9.97
C ALA A 12 13.92 10.48 9.74
N PHE A 13 13.08 9.58 9.23
CA PHE A 13 13.48 8.23 8.82
C PHE A 13 13.17 8.00 7.36
N LYS A 14 14.10 7.36 6.64
CA LYS A 14 13.86 6.82 5.30
C LYS A 14 13.23 5.44 5.43
N VAL A 15 12.16 5.22 4.70
CA VAL A 15 11.43 3.93 4.69
C VAL A 15 11.80 3.15 3.43
N TRP A 16 12.30 1.94 3.61
CA TRP A 16 12.51 0.97 2.54
C TRP A 16 11.41 -0.08 2.59
N TRP A 17 10.71 -0.27 1.48
CA TRP A 17 9.58 -1.20 1.38
C TRP A 17 10.03 -2.52 0.77
N HIS A 18 9.54 -3.62 1.33
CA HIS A 18 9.83 -4.98 0.87
C HIS A 18 8.61 -5.88 1.11
N SER A 19 7.64 -5.86 0.18
CA SER A 19 6.50 -6.77 0.13
C SER A 19 5.82 -7.00 1.49
N GLY A 20 5.33 -5.92 2.11
CA GLY A 20 4.64 -5.96 3.41
C GLY A 20 5.55 -5.80 4.63
N LYS A 21 6.87 -5.85 4.44
CA LYS A 21 7.86 -5.47 5.44
C LYS A 21 8.46 -4.10 5.12
N ILE A 22 8.92 -3.41 6.14
CA ILE A 22 9.62 -2.14 6.03
C ILE A 22 10.91 -2.16 6.85
N TYR A 23 11.88 -1.40 6.37
CA TYR A 23 13.09 -1.06 7.11
C TYR A 23 13.15 0.45 7.29
N LEU A 24 13.41 0.89 8.51
CA LEU A 24 13.50 2.30 8.87
C LEU A 24 14.98 2.66 9.04
N CYS A 25 15.47 3.60 8.23
CA CYS A 25 16.84 4.07 8.25
C CYS A 25 16.90 5.51 8.75
N ALA A 26 17.66 5.75 9.82
CA ALA A 26 17.85 7.08 10.40
C ALA A 26 18.81 7.94 9.56
N SER A 27 18.91 9.23 9.91
CA SER A 27 19.79 10.20 9.24
C SER A 27 21.26 9.79 9.22
N ASN A 28 21.72 9.05 10.23
CA ASN A 28 23.08 8.53 10.37
C ASN A 28 23.36 7.26 9.51
N GLY A 29 22.38 6.76 8.77
CA GLY A 29 22.50 5.55 7.95
C GLY A 29 22.24 4.24 8.69
N ALA A 30 22.06 4.28 10.02
CA ALA A 30 21.75 3.10 10.81
C ALA A 30 20.25 2.75 10.67
N TYR A 31 19.97 1.45 10.60
CA TYR A 31 18.65 0.87 10.65
C TYR A 31 18.14 0.80 12.09
N LEU A 32 16.83 0.94 12.21
CA LEU A 32 16.10 0.75 13.44
C LEU A 32 16.06 -0.74 13.78
N THR A 33 16.43 -1.10 15.01
CA THR A 33 16.53 -2.47 15.50
C THR A 33 15.75 -2.61 16.79
N VAL A 34 15.06 -3.75 16.97
CA VAL A 34 14.45 -4.13 18.25
C VAL A 34 15.40 -5.03 19.03
N GLN A 35 15.90 -4.55 20.17
CA GLN A 35 16.71 -5.38 21.06
C GLN A 35 15.84 -6.43 21.78
N PRO A 36 16.42 -7.54 22.28
CA PRO A 36 15.67 -8.58 23.02
C PRO A 36 14.89 -8.06 24.23
N VAL A 37 15.32 -6.94 24.81
CA VAL A 37 14.65 -6.25 25.92
C VAL A 37 13.43 -5.42 25.48
N GLY A 38 13.11 -5.36 24.19
CA GLY A 38 12.02 -4.59 23.60
C GLY A 38 12.34 -3.12 23.33
N LEU A 39 13.59 -2.71 23.53
CA LEU A 39 14.04 -1.35 23.22
C LEU A 39 14.26 -1.18 21.72
N ILE A 40 13.88 -0.02 21.20
CA ILE A 40 14.06 0.36 19.81
C ILE A 40 15.27 1.29 19.73
N VAL A 41 16.29 0.92 18.97
CA VAL A 41 17.56 1.64 18.84
C VAL A 41 18.01 1.71 17.38
N THR A 42 18.87 2.67 17.03
CA THR A 42 19.47 2.78 15.70
C THR A 42 20.94 2.35 15.77
N CYS A 43 21.21 1.05 15.70
CA CYS A 43 22.58 0.53 15.86
C CYS A 43 23.09 -0.30 14.69
N SER A 44 22.21 -0.87 13.87
CA SER A 44 22.63 -1.75 12.78
C SER A 44 22.91 -0.98 11.50
N MET A 45 24.01 -1.27 10.81
CA MET A 45 24.31 -0.70 9.48
C MET A 45 23.82 -1.60 8.32
N VAL A 46 23.34 -2.80 8.64
CA VAL A 46 22.89 -3.79 7.67
C VAL A 46 21.51 -4.29 8.10
N PRO A 47 20.51 -4.32 7.20
CA PRO A 47 19.20 -4.84 7.56
C PRO A 47 19.26 -6.35 7.83
N GLY A 48 18.71 -6.77 8.95
CA GLY A 48 18.55 -8.17 9.36
C GLY A 48 17.15 -8.42 9.93
N PRO A 49 16.92 -9.61 10.53
CA PRO A 49 15.61 -10.01 11.05
C PRO A 49 15.07 -9.08 12.16
N ASP A 50 15.96 -8.49 12.97
CA ASP A 50 15.58 -7.61 14.08
C ASP A 50 15.28 -6.16 13.61
N GLU A 51 15.58 -5.86 12.35
CA GLU A 51 15.29 -4.59 11.67
C GLU A 51 14.04 -4.66 10.78
N GLU A 52 13.38 -5.83 10.70
CA GLU A 52 12.16 -6.01 9.92
C GLU A 52 10.92 -5.55 10.70
N PHE A 53 10.23 -4.52 10.18
CA PHE A 53 8.95 -4.06 10.73
C PHE A 53 7.81 -4.33 9.76
N VAL A 54 6.59 -4.38 10.28
CA VAL A 54 5.37 -4.47 9.48
C VAL A 54 4.52 -3.24 9.73
N LEU A 55 4.20 -2.51 8.66
CA LEU A 55 3.29 -1.38 8.76
C LEU A 55 1.83 -1.86 8.83
N ARG A 56 1.08 -1.30 9.77
CA ARG A 56 -0.33 -1.56 9.97
C ARG A 56 -1.12 -0.25 9.88
N LEU A 57 -2.01 -0.15 8.90
CA LEU A 57 -3.03 0.90 8.87
C LEU A 57 -4.12 0.60 9.90
N SER A 58 -3.93 1.12 11.12
CA SER A 58 -4.95 1.07 12.17
C SER A 58 -6.05 2.10 11.91
N ASN A 59 -7.28 1.82 12.35
CA ASN A 59 -8.44 2.72 12.28
C ASN A 59 -8.95 3.06 10.86
N ARG A 60 -8.66 2.23 9.86
CA ARG A 60 -9.22 2.34 8.51
C ARG A 60 -9.87 1.01 8.12
N ALA A 61 -11.18 0.88 8.33
CA ALA A 61 -11.94 -0.31 7.90
C ALA A 61 -12.27 -0.29 6.39
N TYR A 62 -12.22 0.89 5.79
CA TYR A 62 -12.48 1.11 4.37
C TYR A 62 -11.50 2.14 3.80
N LEU A 63 -11.26 2.06 2.49
CA LEU A 63 -10.47 2.99 1.71
C LEU A 63 -11.32 3.57 0.58
N LEU A 64 -11.09 4.84 0.28
CA LEU A 64 -11.55 5.51 -0.93
C LEU A 64 -10.28 5.92 -1.68
N LEU A 65 -10.04 5.33 -2.85
CA LEU A 65 -8.82 5.58 -3.60
C LEU A 65 -9.09 6.51 -4.77
N ARG A 66 -8.29 7.56 -4.89
CA ARG A 66 -8.38 8.55 -5.97
C ARG A 66 -7.10 8.60 -6.78
N SER A 67 -7.22 8.43 -8.09
CA SER A 67 -6.16 8.70 -9.05
C SER A 67 -6.18 10.16 -9.48
N ARG A 68 -5.20 10.57 -10.29
CA ARG A 68 -5.22 11.87 -10.97
C ARG A 68 -6.40 12.08 -11.94
N TYR A 69 -7.08 11.01 -12.34
CA TYR A 69 -8.18 11.04 -13.31
C TYR A 69 -9.57 10.95 -12.65
N GLY A 70 -9.65 10.59 -11.37
CA GLY A 70 -10.91 10.38 -10.66
C GLY A 70 -10.79 9.30 -9.59
N TYR A 71 -11.93 8.91 -9.01
CA TYR A 71 -11.98 7.84 -8.03
C TYR A 71 -11.95 6.46 -8.68
N ILE A 72 -11.52 5.46 -7.90
CA ILE A 72 -11.77 4.06 -8.21
C ILE A 72 -13.27 3.79 -8.03
N GLY A 73 -13.92 3.28 -9.07
CA GLY A 73 -15.32 2.90 -9.11
C GLY A 73 -15.55 1.68 -10.00
N THR A 74 -16.72 1.05 -9.89
CA THR A 74 -17.10 -0.08 -10.75
C THR A 74 -17.70 0.41 -12.05
N SER A 75 -17.36 -0.22 -13.18
CA SER A 75 -18.08 0.00 -14.42
C SER A 75 -19.51 -0.56 -14.35
N VAL A 76 -20.44 0.05 -15.09
CA VAL A 76 -21.87 -0.29 -15.07
C VAL A 76 -22.16 -1.73 -15.54
N CYS A 77 -21.24 -2.38 -16.28
CA CYS A 77 -21.58 -3.60 -17.01
C CYS A 77 -20.76 -4.86 -16.71
N GLN A 78 -19.63 -4.83 -15.99
CA GLN A 78 -18.75 -6.02 -15.94
C GLN A 78 -17.96 -6.25 -14.64
N GLY A 79 -18.28 -5.53 -13.55
CA GLY A 79 -17.51 -5.66 -12.29
C GLY A 79 -16.04 -5.26 -12.42
N ASP A 80 -15.67 -4.63 -13.53
CA ASP A 80 -14.35 -4.07 -13.76
C ASP A 80 -14.16 -2.80 -12.97
N LEU A 81 -12.96 -2.59 -12.45
CA LEU A 81 -12.61 -1.34 -11.79
C LEU A 81 -12.09 -0.31 -12.79
N GLN A 82 -12.64 0.90 -12.67
CA GLN A 82 -12.27 2.10 -13.40
C GLN A 82 -11.76 3.14 -12.41
N CYS A 83 -10.80 3.96 -12.81
CA CYS A 83 -10.07 4.92 -11.99
C CYS A 83 -10.34 6.38 -12.36
N ASN A 84 -11.38 6.61 -13.17
CA ASN A 84 -11.82 7.89 -13.71
C ASN A 84 -13.27 8.19 -13.31
N GLN A 85 -13.76 7.58 -12.22
CA GLN A 85 -15.14 7.70 -11.80
C GLN A 85 -15.36 8.97 -10.95
N PRO A 86 -16.52 9.63 -11.07
CA PRO A 86 -16.84 10.79 -10.25
C PRO A 86 -17.13 10.39 -8.80
N ASP A 87 -17.78 9.25 -8.59
CA ASP A 87 -18.16 8.74 -7.27
C ASP A 87 -17.24 7.60 -6.82
N PRO A 88 -16.79 7.59 -5.56
CA PRO A 88 -15.88 6.57 -5.06
C PRO A 88 -16.59 5.26 -4.72
N LEU A 89 -15.96 4.14 -5.09
CA LEU A 89 -16.25 2.84 -4.53
C LEU A 89 -15.67 2.74 -3.11
N THR A 90 -16.51 2.27 -2.18
CA THR A 90 -16.03 1.91 -0.84
C THR A 90 -15.31 0.57 -0.90
N ILE A 91 -14.00 0.59 -0.67
CA ILE A 91 -13.16 -0.60 -0.64
C ILE A 91 -13.08 -1.08 0.79
N GLU A 92 -13.68 -2.23 1.09
CA GLU A 92 -13.56 -2.87 2.40
C GLU A 92 -12.14 -3.42 2.56
N MET A 93 -11.44 -2.99 3.60
CA MET A 93 -10.06 -3.41 3.84
C MET A 93 -10.00 -4.33 5.06
N THR A 94 -9.56 -5.57 4.84
CA THR A 94 -9.28 -6.52 5.93
C THR A 94 -7.78 -6.72 6.07
N GLN A 95 -7.25 -6.39 7.24
CA GLN A 95 -5.84 -6.62 7.53
C GLN A 95 -5.56 -8.11 7.79
N CYS A 96 -4.47 -8.61 7.21
CA CYS A 96 -4.04 -9.99 7.34
C CYS A 96 -2.64 -10.12 7.96
N ARG A 97 -2.11 -11.35 7.98
CA ARG A 97 -0.77 -11.64 8.50
C ARG A 97 0.30 -11.09 7.56
N GLN A 98 1.48 -10.82 8.09
CA GLN A 98 2.67 -10.43 7.30
C GLN A 98 2.50 -9.15 6.47
N GLY A 99 1.71 -8.19 6.95
CA GLY A 99 1.56 -6.89 6.29
C GLY A 99 0.73 -6.91 5.00
N THR A 100 -0.03 -7.99 4.78
CA THR A 100 -0.95 -8.11 3.65
C THR A 100 -2.33 -7.56 3.99
N TYR A 101 -3.03 -7.11 2.95
CA TYR A 101 -4.39 -6.58 3.02
C TYR A 101 -5.26 -7.29 1.98
N HIS A 102 -6.50 -7.58 2.38
CA HIS A 102 -7.53 -8.05 1.47
C HIS A 102 -8.44 -6.88 1.13
N PHE A 103 -8.71 -6.69 -0.16
CA PHE A 103 -9.65 -5.70 -0.64
C PHE A 103 -10.94 -6.36 -1.09
N GLY A 104 -12.04 -5.90 -0.50
CA GLY A 104 -13.38 -6.36 -0.77
C GLY A 104 -14.32 -5.22 -1.15
N VAL A 105 -15.53 -5.60 -1.52
CA VAL A 105 -16.66 -4.70 -1.72
C VAL A 105 -17.87 -5.25 -0.96
N GLN A 106 -18.83 -4.36 -0.71
CA GLN A 106 -20.10 -4.75 -0.09
C GLN A 106 -20.72 -5.94 -0.84
N GLY A 107 -21.25 -6.89 -0.07
CA GLY A 107 -21.78 -8.16 -0.60
C GLY A 107 -20.79 -9.32 -0.58
N GLY A 108 -19.62 -9.17 0.07
CA GLY A 108 -18.70 -10.27 0.35
C GLY A 108 -17.89 -10.73 -0.88
N ARG A 109 -17.71 -9.83 -1.85
CA ARG A 109 -16.89 -10.08 -3.05
C ARG A 109 -15.53 -9.42 -2.87
N PHE A 110 -14.51 -10.01 -3.48
CA PHE A 110 -13.12 -9.56 -3.35
C PHE A 110 -12.58 -9.02 -4.66
N TRP A 111 -11.55 -8.20 -4.55
CA TRP A 111 -10.73 -7.81 -5.68
C TRP A 111 -10.01 -9.04 -6.24
N GLN A 112 -10.04 -9.18 -7.56
CA GLN A 112 -9.38 -10.25 -8.29
C GLN A 112 -8.49 -9.67 -9.38
N VAL A 113 -7.31 -10.28 -9.56
CA VAL A 113 -6.41 -9.99 -10.68
C VAL A 113 -6.71 -10.97 -11.81
N GLN A 114 -7.13 -10.48 -12.96
CA GLN A 114 -7.34 -11.26 -14.17
C GLN A 114 -6.00 -11.65 -14.82
N PRO A 115 -5.95 -12.66 -15.69
CA PRO A 115 -4.70 -13.08 -16.35
C PRO A 115 -4.00 -11.97 -17.16
N ASN A 116 -4.76 -10.98 -17.64
CA ASN A 116 -4.24 -9.80 -18.33
C ASN A 116 -3.87 -8.63 -17.39
N GLY A 117 -3.84 -8.87 -16.07
CA GLY A 117 -3.52 -7.86 -15.05
C GLY A 117 -4.69 -6.97 -14.64
N LYS A 118 -5.84 -7.02 -15.33
CA LYS A 118 -7.01 -6.18 -14.99
C LYS A 118 -7.59 -6.54 -13.62
N ILE A 119 -8.04 -5.53 -12.87
CA ILE A 119 -8.69 -5.75 -11.57
C ILE A 119 -10.22 -5.74 -11.70
N THR A 120 -10.86 -6.75 -11.12
CA THR A 120 -12.33 -6.86 -11.05
C THR A 120 -12.79 -7.10 -9.61
N VAL A 121 -14.08 -6.89 -9.33
CA VAL A 121 -14.70 -7.14 -8.01
C VAL A 121 -15.50 -8.44 -7.96
N GLU A 122 -15.12 -9.41 -8.79
CA GLU A 122 -15.81 -10.68 -8.92
C GLU A 122 -15.12 -11.85 -8.17
N GLY A 123 -14.14 -11.54 -7.34
CA GLY A 123 -13.43 -12.54 -6.55
C GLY A 123 -14.36 -13.21 -5.53
N GLN A 124 -14.32 -14.55 -5.48
CA GLN A 124 -14.92 -15.34 -4.40
C GLN A 124 -13.95 -15.54 -3.23
N CYS A 125 -12.64 -15.48 -3.50
CA CYS A 125 -11.59 -15.65 -2.52
C CYS A 125 -10.76 -14.37 -2.41
N PRO A 126 -10.32 -13.98 -1.21
CA PRO A 126 -9.48 -12.82 -1.04
C PRO A 126 -8.07 -13.05 -1.60
N LEU A 127 -7.47 -11.96 -2.10
CA LEU A 127 -6.09 -11.91 -2.56
C LEU A 127 -5.24 -11.04 -1.64
N ASN A 128 -3.95 -11.36 -1.52
CA ASN A 128 -2.99 -10.62 -0.68
C ASN A 128 -2.40 -9.45 -1.45
N PHE A 129 -2.77 -8.23 -1.06
CA PHE A 129 -2.17 -6.99 -1.54
C PHE A 129 -1.20 -6.40 -0.51
N TYR A 130 -0.22 -5.63 -0.97
CA TYR A 130 0.68 -4.87 -0.11
C TYR A 130 0.45 -3.37 -0.32
N ILE A 131 0.42 -2.61 0.77
CA ILE A 131 0.27 -1.15 0.74
C ILE A 131 1.61 -0.52 1.07
N GLU A 132 1.99 0.47 0.28
CA GLU A 132 3.18 1.29 0.50
C GLU A 132 2.80 2.76 0.59
N ILE A 133 3.02 3.40 1.75
CA ILE A 133 2.77 4.83 1.92
C ILE A 133 3.89 5.61 1.22
N ARG A 134 3.49 6.51 0.32
CA ARG A 134 4.37 7.32 -0.52
C ARG A 134 4.05 8.81 -0.31
N GLY A 135 4.69 9.43 0.68
CA GLY A 135 4.41 10.83 1.06
C GLY A 135 3.24 10.94 2.03
N ASP A 136 2.63 12.12 2.13
CA ASP A 136 1.71 12.45 3.24
C ASP A 136 0.31 11.83 3.08
N ASN A 137 -0.19 11.74 1.84
CA ASN A 137 -1.56 11.31 1.55
C ASN A 137 -1.66 10.36 0.36
N PHE A 138 -0.54 9.83 -0.16
CA PHE A 138 -0.56 8.85 -1.24
C PHE A 138 -0.09 7.48 -0.79
N LEU A 139 -0.67 6.46 -1.38
CA LEU A 139 -0.19 5.09 -1.30
C LEU A 139 0.02 4.50 -2.70
N ALA A 140 0.89 3.51 -2.78
CA ALA A 140 0.96 2.57 -3.87
C ALA A 140 0.47 1.21 -3.38
N VAL A 141 -0.08 0.40 -4.28
CA VAL A 141 -0.58 -0.93 -3.97
C VAL A 141 0.12 -1.93 -4.87
N MET A 142 0.75 -2.95 -4.29
CA MET A 142 1.30 -4.09 -5.03
C MET A 142 0.33 -5.26 -4.96
N ALA A 143 0.02 -5.84 -6.12
CA ALA A 143 -0.86 -6.99 -6.26
C ALA A 143 -0.09 -8.32 -6.12
N PRO A 144 -0.79 -9.45 -5.90
CA PRO A 144 -0.15 -10.76 -5.72
C PRO A 144 0.67 -11.24 -6.92
N ASN A 145 0.46 -10.66 -8.10
CA ASN A 145 1.24 -10.96 -9.30
C ASN A 145 2.61 -10.25 -9.32
N GLY A 146 2.94 -9.45 -8.30
CA GLY A 146 4.23 -8.77 -8.15
C GLY A 146 4.29 -7.38 -8.79
N TYR A 147 3.20 -6.90 -9.38
CA TYR A 147 3.12 -5.60 -10.05
C TYR A 147 2.32 -4.59 -9.23
N TYR A 148 2.64 -3.32 -9.38
CA TYR A 148 1.89 -2.22 -8.79
C TYR A 148 0.60 -1.94 -9.58
N LEU A 149 -0.45 -1.60 -8.83
CA LEU A 149 -1.71 -1.12 -9.38
C LEU A 149 -1.52 0.24 -10.04
N ARG A 150 -2.00 0.36 -11.27
CA ARG A 150 -1.88 1.53 -12.12
C ARG A 150 -3.22 1.86 -12.77
N ALA A 151 -3.55 3.14 -12.88
CA ALA A 151 -4.59 3.61 -13.79
C ALA A 151 -4.04 3.64 -15.22
N ASP A 152 -4.59 2.84 -16.12
CA ASP A 152 -4.18 2.86 -17.53
C ASP A 152 -4.72 4.11 -18.27
N GLN A 153 -4.32 4.27 -19.54
CA GLN A 153 -4.73 5.40 -20.37
C GLN A 153 -6.23 5.42 -20.67
N CYS A 154 -6.89 4.28 -20.56
CA CYS A 154 -8.34 4.13 -20.73
C CYS A 154 -9.09 4.34 -19.40
N GLY A 155 -8.38 4.55 -18.29
CA GLY A 155 -8.96 4.66 -16.96
C GLY A 155 -9.28 3.32 -16.31
N THR A 156 -8.79 2.21 -16.83
CA THR A 156 -8.96 0.87 -16.22
C THR A 156 -7.91 0.64 -15.12
N LEU A 157 -8.32 0.00 -14.02
CA LEU A 157 -7.39 -0.43 -12.98
C LEU A 157 -6.69 -1.73 -13.40
N VAL A 158 -5.36 -1.68 -13.52
CA VAL A 158 -4.52 -2.82 -13.93
C VAL A 158 -3.33 -3.00 -12.97
N ALA A 159 -2.85 -4.23 -12.81
CA ALA A 159 -1.66 -4.60 -12.05
C ALA A 159 -0.55 -5.02 -13.00
N ASP A 160 0.12 -4.06 -13.62
CA ASP A 160 1.13 -4.31 -14.67
C ASP A 160 2.42 -3.47 -14.54
N SER A 161 2.52 -2.61 -13.53
CA SER A 161 3.67 -1.70 -13.38
C SER A 161 4.75 -2.31 -12.50
N GLU A 162 5.98 -2.46 -13.01
CA GLU A 162 7.12 -2.98 -12.24
C GLU A 162 7.66 -1.96 -11.23
N GLU A 163 7.53 -0.67 -11.56
CA GLU A 163 7.96 0.44 -10.72
C GLU A 163 6.79 1.36 -10.36
N ILE A 164 6.93 2.12 -9.28
CA ILE A 164 5.92 3.10 -8.87
C ILE A 164 6.04 4.34 -9.75
N THR A 165 5.08 4.50 -10.65
CA THR A 165 4.93 5.70 -11.48
C THR A 165 3.85 6.62 -10.92
N ARG A 166 3.65 7.80 -11.53
CA ARG A 166 2.59 8.73 -11.13
C ARG A 166 1.19 8.14 -11.25
N ASP A 167 0.98 7.22 -12.18
CA ASP A 167 -0.30 6.57 -12.38
C ASP A 167 -0.52 5.38 -11.41
N CYS A 168 0.47 5.08 -10.55
CA CYS A 168 0.40 4.06 -9.49
C CYS A 168 0.13 4.66 -8.09
N LEU A 169 0.01 5.99 -8.00
CA LEU A 169 -0.20 6.70 -6.74
C LEU A 169 -1.69 6.98 -6.53
N TRP A 170 -2.18 6.61 -5.36
CA TRP A 170 -3.58 6.73 -4.97
C TRP A 170 -3.69 7.57 -3.72
N GLU A 171 -4.46 8.65 -3.79
CA GLU A 171 -4.84 9.41 -2.60
C GLU A 171 -5.89 8.61 -1.79
N PHE A 172 -5.76 8.61 -0.45
CA PHE A 172 -6.53 7.74 0.46
C PHE A 172 -6.99 8.41 1.77
#